data_AF-A0A955RH08-F1
#
_entry.id   AF-A0A955RH08-F1
#
_cell.length_a   1.000
_cell.length_b   1.000
_cell.length_c   1.000
_cell.angle_alpha   90.00
_cell.angle_beta   90.00
_cell.angle_gamma   90.00
#
_symmetry.space_group_name_H-M   'P 1'
#
loop_
_entity.id
_entity.type
_entity.pdbx_description
1 polymer ?
#
loop_
_entity_poly.entity_id
_entity_poly.type
_entity_poly.pdbx_seq_one_letter_code
_entity_poly.pdbx_strand_id
1 'polypeptide(L)'
;MARVLGQLVETLSMFMPLKVVLGIVAILGLLAAPFWLESVRDRQIRGTVRRMVRAERQERDALAHRVLSLADGKPGRLRTIVEAATRYDQRDLRERTLALMEKGPGARDAVRFRETTTVKRWRPRNPLEAVVRVEALRAEGMEAAAEEHLQIALETFPDDPELLALRRTV
;
A
#
# COMPACT_ATOMS: atom_id res chain seq x y z
N MET A 1 -23.96 10.31 18.74
CA MET A 1 -22.90 10.23 19.76
C MET A 1 -23.11 11.20 20.91
N ALA A 2 -23.34 12.50 20.68
CA ALA A 2 -23.51 13.50 21.76
C ALA A 2 -24.63 13.17 22.78
N ARG A 3 -25.80 12.67 22.32
CA ARG A 3 -26.90 12.25 23.22
C ARG A 3 -26.55 11.03 24.09
N VAL A 4 -25.80 10.07 23.54
CA VAL A 4 -25.40 8.84 24.27
C VAL A 4 -24.34 9.17 25.33
N LEU A 5 -23.40 10.05 25.00
CA LEU A 5 -22.43 10.60 25.96
C LEU A 5 -23.10 11.41 27.06
N GLY A 6 -24.11 12.22 26.73
CA GLY A 6 -24.90 12.98 27.71
C GLY A 6 -25.58 12.06 28.73
N GLN A 7 -26.26 11.01 28.27
CA GLN A 7 -26.95 10.06 29.15
C GLN A 7 -26.01 9.25 30.04
N LEU A 8 -24.83 8.86 29.53
CA LEU A 8 -23.79 8.17 30.30
C LEU A 8 -23.19 9.05 31.40
N VAL A 9 -22.95 10.33 31.10
CA VAL A 9 -22.44 11.30 32.10
C VAL A 9 -23.48 11.55 33.18
N GLU A 10 -24.76 11.66 32.82
CA GLU A 10 -25.87 11.83 33.77
C GLU A 10 -26.00 10.62 34.71
N THR A 11 -25.98 9.40 34.17
CA THR A 11 -26.06 8.17 34.99
C THR A 11 -24.84 7.96 35.87
N LEU A 12 -23.63 8.27 35.40
CA LEU A 12 -22.41 8.19 36.20
C LEU A 12 -22.34 9.27 37.30
N SER A 13 -22.90 10.46 37.04
CA SER A 13 -22.97 11.55 38.01
C SER A 13 -23.92 11.27 39.19
N MET A 14 -24.81 10.28 39.05
CA MET A 14 -25.67 9.79 40.12
C MET A 14 -24.90 8.99 41.18
N PHE A 15 -23.73 8.43 40.82
CA PHE A 15 -22.90 7.60 41.70
C PHE A 15 -21.56 8.26 42.09
N MET A 16 -21.14 9.32 41.40
CA MET A 16 -19.89 10.02 41.65
C MET A 16 -20.02 11.53 41.43
N PRO A 17 -19.24 12.38 42.14
CA PRO A 17 -19.25 13.82 41.93
C PRO A 17 -18.91 14.17 40.47
N LEU A 18 -19.60 15.16 39.90
CA LEU A 18 -19.42 15.59 38.50
C LEU A 18 -17.95 15.87 38.14
N LYS A 19 -17.17 16.43 39.07
CA LYS A 19 -15.73 16.70 38.90
C LYS A 19 -14.92 15.42 38.65
N VAL A 20 -15.29 14.30 39.28
CA VAL A 20 -14.64 12.99 39.10
C VAL A 20 -14.99 12.41 37.74
N VAL A 21 -16.26 12.48 37.33
CA VAL A 21 -16.71 12.01 36.01
C VAL A 21 -16.00 12.79 34.89
N LEU A 22 -15.93 14.12 35.01
CA LEU A 22 -15.21 14.98 34.07
C LEU A 22 -13.71 14.67 34.03
N GLY A 23 -13.09 14.40 35.19
CA GLY A 23 -11.70 13.94 35.27
C GLY A 23 -11.46 12.63 34.53
N ILE A 24 -12.34 11.64 34.70
CA ILE A 24 -12.26 10.34 34.00
C ILE A 24 -12.42 10.54 32.49
N VAL A 25 -13.39 11.33 32.04
CA VAL A 25 -13.60 11.60 30.61
C VAL A 25 -12.40 12.32 30.00
N ALA A 26 -11.80 13.27 30.71
CA ALA A 26 -10.59 13.96 30.26
C ALA A 26 -9.39 13.00 30.13
N ILE A 27 -9.21 12.11 31.12
CA ILE A 27 -8.15 11.07 31.09
C ILE A 27 -8.39 10.10 29.93
N LEU A 28 -9.62 9.61 29.76
CA LEU A 28 -9.97 8.74 28.64
C LEU A 28 -9.77 9.43 27.29
N GLY A 29 -10.09 10.71 27.18
CA GLY A 29 -9.83 11.52 25.99
C GLY A 29 -8.33 11.64 25.69
N LEU A 30 -7.51 11.88 26.70
CA LEU A 30 -6.04 11.91 26.60
C LEU A 30 -5.46 10.57 26.16
N LEU A 31 -5.98 9.46 26.72
CA LEU A 31 -5.57 8.11 26.37
C LEU A 31 -6.04 7.69 24.97
N ALA A 32 -7.20 8.18 24.52
CA ALA A 32 -7.77 7.87 23.20
C ALA A 32 -7.22 8.75 22.06
N ALA A 33 -6.69 9.93 22.37
CA ALA A 33 -6.08 10.85 21.40
C ALA A 33 -5.04 10.20 20.46
N PRO A 34 -4.06 9.38 20.93
CA PRO A 34 -3.10 8.73 20.04
C PRO A 34 -3.77 7.78 19.04
N PHE A 35 -4.77 7.01 19.47
CA PHE A 35 -5.51 6.09 18.57
C PHE A 35 -6.30 6.85 17.50
N TRP A 36 -6.90 7.98 17.86
CA TRP A 36 -7.62 8.81 16.90
C TRP A 36 -6.67 9.38 15.84
N LEU A 37 -5.50 9.88 16.27
CA LEU A 37 -4.47 10.37 15.35
C LEU A 37 -3.94 9.28 14.42
N GLU A 38 -3.80 8.04 14.90
CA GLU A 38 -3.43 6.90 14.06
C GLU A 38 -4.50 6.60 13.01
N SER A 39 -5.78 6.57 13.40
CA SER A 39 -6.89 6.35 12.46
C SER A 39 -6.96 7.42 11.37
N VAL A 40 -6.74 8.69 11.71
CA VAL A 40 -6.71 9.79 10.75
C VAL A 40 -5.55 9.62 9.77
N ARG A 41 -4.34 9.30 10.26
CA ARG A 41 -3.18 9.07 9.40
C ARG A 41 -3.37 7.88 8.48
N ASP A 42 -3.96 6.78 8.94
CA ASP A 42 -4.26 5.62 8.09
C ASP A 42 -5.28 5.93 6.99
N ARG A 43 -6.25 6.81 7.27
CA ARG A 43 -7.17 7.31 6.23
C ARG A 43 -6.44 8.20 5.22
N GLN A 44 -5.56 9.08 5.69
CA GLN A 44 -4.76 9.95 4.82
C GLN A 44 -3.83 9.14 3.92
N ILE A 45 -3.18 8.10 4.45
CA ILE A 45 -2.33 7.17 3.68
C ILE A 45 -3.16 6.53 2.58
N ARG A 46 -4.27 5.86 2.92
CA ARG A 46 -5.12 5.17 1.93
C ARG A 46 -5.68 6.12 0.87
N GLY A 47 -6.11 7.31 1.29
CA GLY A 47 -6.61 8.35 0.38
C GLY A 47 -5.53 8.87 -0.56
N THR A 48 -4.29 8.99 -0.09
CA THR A 48 -3.17 9.48 -0.90
C THR A 48 -2.69 8.42 -1.89
N VAL A 49 -2.58 7.15 -1.47
CA VAL A 49 -2.30 6.04 -2.40
C VAL A 49 -3.38 5.92 -3.48
N ARG A 50 -4.67 6.08 -3.11
CA ARG A 50 -5.76 6.07 -4.10
C ARG A 50 -5.64 7.21 -5.13
N ARG A 51 -5.16 8.40 -4.73
CA ARG A 51 -4.98 9.54 -5.64
C ARG A 51 -3.87 9.26 -6.66
N MET A 52 -2.83 8.51 -6.29
CA MET A 52 -1.72 8.18 -7.19
C MET A 52 -2.19 7.43 -8.45
N VAL A 53 -3.28 6.66 -8.36
CA VAL A 53 -3.84 5.89 -9.49
C VAL A 53 -4.17 6.79 -10.69
N ARG A 54 -4.57 8.05 -10.45
CA ARG A 54 -4.99 9.00 -11.50
C ARG A 54 -4.00 10.15 -11.72
N ALA A 55 -2.92 10.17 -10.95
CA ALA A 55 -1.95 11.26 -10.98
C ALA A 55 -1.01 11.10 -12.19
N GLU A 56 -0.49 12.23 -12.69
CA GLU A 56 0.59 12.23 -13.68
C GLU A 56 1.92 11.80 -13.05
N ARG A 57 2.91 11.41 -13.87
CA ARG A 57 4.15 10.79 -13.39
C ARG A 57 4.90 11.65 -12.35
N GLN A 58 5.02 12.95 -12.57
CA GLN A 58 5.65 13.86 -11.60
C GLN A 58 4.86 13.98 -10.28
N GLU A 59 3.53 14.00 -10.35
CA GLU A 59 2.69 14.10 -9.18
C GLU A 59 2.68 12.78 -8.38
N ARG A 60 2.81 11.62 -9.04
CA ARG A 60 2.94 10.32 -8.38
C ARG A 60 4.14 10.25 -7.45
N ASP A 61 5.31 10.75 -7.88
CA ASP A 61 6.51 10.72 -7.05
C ASP A 61 6.38 11.61 -5.81
N ALA A 62 5.79 12.80 -5.95
CA ALA A 62 5.50 13.69 -4.82
C ALA A 62 4.51 13.05 -3.83
N LEU A 63 3.45 12.41 -4.34
CA LEU A 63 2.49 11.67 -3.53
C LEU A 63 3.12 10.47 -2.82
N ALA A 64 4.03 9.74 -3.50
CA ALA A 64 4.77 8.62 -2.90
C ALA A 64 5.63 9.09 -1.72
N HIS A 65 6.38 10.18 -1.88
CA HIS A 65 7.18 10.77 -0.80
C HIS A 65 6.28 11.20 0.38
N ARG A 66 5.16 11.85 0.08
CA ARG A 66 4.18 12.27 1.10
C ARG A 66 3.59 11.09 1.86
N VAL A 67 3.29 9.98 1.19
CA VAL A 67 2.76 8.77 1.83
C VAL A 67 3.80 8.18 2.78
N LEU A 68 5.07 8.09 2.36
CA LEU A 68 6.14 7.57 3.19
C LEU A 68 6.42 8.47 4.40
N SER A 69 6.37 9.79 4.23
CA SER A 69 6.52 10.74 5.34
C SER A 69 5.36 10.66 6.34
N LEU A 70 4.13 10.36 5.89
CA LEU A 70 2.98 10.14 6.78
C LEU A 70 3.14 8.88 7.64
N ALA A 71 3.79 7.84 7.11
CA ALA A 71 4.07 6.62 7.84
C ALA A 71 5.13 6.83 8.93
N ASP A 72 6.11 7.70 8.70
CA ASP A 72 7.11 8.10 9.71
C ASP A 72 7.84 6.89 10.31
N GLY A 73 8.16 5.91 9.45
CA GLY A 73 8.82 4.65 9.84
C GLY A 73 8.00 3.71 10.73
N LYS A 74 6.76 4.06 11.11
CA LYS A 74 5.95 3.22 12.01
C LYS A 74 5.49 1.94 11.31
N PRO A 75 5.69 0.75 11.90
CA PRO A 75 5.43 -0.53 11.25
C PRO A 75 3.97 -0.71 10.82
N GLY A 76 3.01 -0.34 11.68
CA GLY A 76 1.58 -0.43 11.35
C GLY A 76 1.16 0.46 10.16
N ARG A 77 1.81 1.62 9.99
CA ARG A 77 1.52 2.53 8.88
C ARG A 77 2.19 2.08 7.59
N LEU A 78 3.43 1.59 7.67
CA LEU A 78 4.10 0.97 6.52
C LEU A 78 3.30 -0.23 6.01
N ARG A 79 2.78 -1.06 6.90
CA ARG A 79 1.84 -2.14 6.55
C ARG A 79 0.60 -1.60 5.81
N THR A 80 -0.01 -0.53 6.31
CA THR A 80 -1.17 0.11 5.65
C THR A 80 -0.83 0.61 4.25
N ILE A 81 0.40 1.12 4.04
CA ILE A 81 0.87 1.51 2.70
C ILE A 81 0.99 0.29 1.81
N VAL A 82 1.62 -0.80 2.27
CA VAL A 82 1.77 -2.04 1.48
C VAL A 82 0.40 -2.58 1.07
N GLU A 83 -0.53 -2.73 2.00
CA GLU A 83 -1.88 -3.23 1.72
C GLU A 83 -2.62 -2.34 0.70
N ALA A 84 -2.52 -1.01 0.84
CA ALA A 84 -3.12 -0.07 -0.11
C ALA A 84 -2.43 -0.10 -1.48
N ALA A 85 -1.10 -0.14 -1.52
CA ALA A 85 -0.32 -0.19 -2.75
C ALA A 85 -0.61 -1.47 -3.54
N THR A 86 -0.71 -2.62 -2.86
CA THR A 86 -1.13 -3.89 -3.46
C THR A 86 -2.54 -3.80 -4.01
N ARG A 87 -3.48 -3.20 -3.26
CA ARG A 87 -4.88 -3.05 -3.70
C ARG A 87 -5.03 -2.20 -4.97
N TYR A 88 -4.16 -1.22 -5.18
CA TYR A 88 -4.21 -0.28 -6.30
C TYR A 88 -3.08 -0.50 -7.33
N ASP A 89 -2.44 -1.67 -7.30
CA ASP A 89 -1.34 -2.09 -8.19
C ASP A 89 -0.19 -1.07 -8.33
N GLN A 90 0.16 -0.39 -7.22
CA GLN A 90 1.26 0.58 -7.14
C GLN A 90 2.56 -0.13 -6.79
N ARG A 91 3.13 -0.87 -7.77
CA ARG A 91 4.31 -1.74 -7.56
C ARG A 91 5.53 -1.01 -6.98
N ASP A 92 5.91 0.14 -7.56
CA ASP A 92 7.09 0.89 -7.10
C ASP A 92 6.96 1.34 -5.64
N LEU A 93 5.77 1.83 -5.26
CA LEU A 93 5.51 2.24 -3.88
C LEU A 93 5.56 1.04 -2.93
N ARG A 94 5.01 -0.10 -3.36
CA ARG A 94 5.06 -1.34 -2.57
C ARG A 94 6.50 -1.76 -2.31
N GLU A 95 7.33 -1.87 -3.34
CA GLU A 95 8.73 -2.30 -3.19
C GLU A 95 9.54 -1.35 -2.32
N ARG A 96 9.40 -0.03 -2.53
CA ARG A 96 10.04 0.99 -1.68
C ARG A 96 9.63 0.85 -0.21
N THR A 97 8.34 0.60 0.04
CA THR A 97 7.81 0.45 1.40
C THR A 97 8.29 -0.85 2.05
N LEU A 98 8.32 -1.96 1.32
CA LEU A 98 8.84 -3.23 1.82
C LEU A 98 10.33 -3.13 2.19
N ALA A 99 11.13 -2.47 1.35
CA ALA A 99 12.54 -2.22 1.64
C ALA A 99 12.74 -1.36 2.91
N LEU A 100 11.83 -0.43 3.20
CA LEU A 100 11.85 0.33 4.47
C LEU A 100 11.43 -0.54 5.66
N MET A 101 10.45 -1.42 5.50
CA MET A 101 10.02 -2.33 6.56
C MET A 101 11.12 -3.33 6.93
N GLU A 102 11.86 -3.85 5.94
CA GLU A 102 13.00 -4.77 6.14
C GLU A 102 14.12 -4.17 6.97
N LYS A 103 14.36 -2.87 6.84
CA LYS A 103 15.41 -2.14 7.59
C LYS A 103 14.99 -1.76 9.01
N GLY A 104 13.76 -2.06 9.42
CA GLY A 104 13.18 -1.56 10.65
C GLY A 104 12.44 -2.63 11.47
N PRO A 105 11.63 -2.20 12.47
CA PRO A 105 10.88 -3.12 13.34
C PRO A 105 9.79 -3.93 12.62
N GLY A 106 9.55 -3.67 11.32
CA GLY A 106 8.57 -4.37 10.47
C GLY A 106 9.15 -5.51 9.63
N ALA A 107 10.41 -5.92 9.84
CA ALA A 107 11.11 -6.85 8.94
C ALA A 107 10.40 -8.21 8.79
N ARG A 108 9.87 -8.78 9.88
CA ARG A 108 9.11 -10.04 9.84
C ARG A 108 7.84 -9.93 9.01
N ASP A 109 7.12 -8.82 9.15
CA ASP A 109 5.92 -8.56 8.36
C ASP A 109 6.26 -8.33 6.88
N ALA A 110 7.41 -7.68 6.58
CA ALA A 110 7.87 -7.48 5.22
C ALA A 110 8.09 -8.81 4.48
N VAL A 111 8.70 -9.80 5.14
CA VAL A 111 8.88 -11.15 4.58
C VAL A 111 7.52 -11.78 4.25
N ARG A 112 6.59 -11.77 5.21
CA ARG A 112 5.22 -12.28 4.99
C ARG A 112 4.51 -11.56 3.85
N PHE A 113 4.67 -10.25 3.74
CA PHE A 113 4.08 -9.46 2.66
C PHE A 113 4.72 -9.77 1.31
N ARG A 114 6.03 -10.05 1.23
CA ARG A 114 6.63 -10.52 -0.01
C ARG A 114 6.06 -11.87 -0.44
N GLU A 115 5.95 -12.82 0.49
CA GLU A 115 5.39 -14.16 0.20
C GLU A 115 3.93 -14.09 -0.27
N THR A 116 3.11 -13.24 0.36
CA THR A 116 1.68 -13.09 0.02
C THR A 116 1.42 -12.14 -1.14
N THR A 117 2.31 -11.18 -1.38
CA THR A 117 2.26 -10.24 -2.51
C THR A 117 3.14 -10.69 -3.67
N THR A 118 3.58 -11.96 -3.66
CA THR A 118 3.92 -12.67 -4.90
C THR A 118 2.65 -12.71 -5.74
N VAL A 119 2.40 -11.59 -6.43
CA VAL A 119 1.39 -11.41 -7.47
C VAL A 119 1.47 -12.66 -8.32
N LYS A 120 0.32 -13.27 -8.65
CA LYS A 120 0.26 -14.32 -9.66
C LYS A 120 1.16 -13.87 -10.81
N ARG A 121 2.36 -14.44 -10.92
CA ARG A 121 3.28 -14.18 -12.03
C ARG A 121 2.41 -14.33 -13.26
N TRP A 122 2.30 -13.28 -14.06
CA TRP A 122 1.55 -13.37 -15.30
C TRP A 122 2.12 -14.58 -16.05
N ARG A 123 1.26 -15.56 -16.34
CA ARG A 123 1.65 -16.80 -17.01
C ARG A 123 0.93 -16.80 -18.36
N PRO A 124 1.63 -16.53 -19.46
CA PRO A 124 1.03 -16.60 -20.78
C PRO A 124 0.55 -18.02 -21.06
N ARG A 125 -0.63 -18.18 -21.68
CA ARG A 125 -1.15 -19.51 -22.04
C ARG A 125 -0.54 -20.03 -23.33
N ASN A 126 -0.11 -19.12 -24.20
CA ASN A 126 0.56 -19.43 -25.46
C ASN A 126 1.62 -18.36 -25.79
N PRO A 127 2.57 -18.66 -26.70
CA PRO A 127 3.64 -17.72 -27.04
C PRO A 127 3.13 -16.43 -27.70
N LEU A 128 2.12 -16.51 -28.56
CA LEU A 128 1.57 -15.35 -29.27
C LEU A 128 0.94 -14.31 -28.32
N GLU A 129 0.22 -14.77 -27.30
CA GLU A 129 -0.31 -13.93 -26.22
C GLU A 129 0.82 -13.19 -25.51
N ALA A 130 1.95 -13.87 -25.30
CA ALA A 130 3.11 -13.27 -24.67
C ALA A 130 3.75 -12.18 -25.53
N VAL A 131 3.94 -12.44 -26.83
CA VAL A 131 4.46 -11.48 -27.81
C VAL A 131 3.61 -10.22 -27.84
N VAL A 132 2.29 -10.39 -28.07
CA VAL A 132 1.34 -9.26 -28.13
C VAL A 132 1.35 -8.45 -26.83
N ARG A 133 1.46 -9.12 -25.67
CA ARG A 133 1.48 -8.43 -24.39
C ARG A 133 2.76 -7.61 -24.18
N VAL A 134 3.91 -8.14 -24.55
CA VAL A 134 5.20 -7.45 -24.47
C VAL A 134 5.21 -6.24 -25.40
N GLU A 135 4.76 -6.40 -26.65
CA GLU A 135 4.68 -5.29 -27.61
C GLU A 135 3.71 -4.20 -27.16
N ALA A 136 2.55 -4.56 -26.61
CA ALA A 136 1.61 -3.59 -26.06
C ALA A 136 2.23 -2.76 -24.92
N LEU A 137 2.96 -3.42 -24.00
CA LEU A 137 3.65 -2.74 -22.91
C LEU A 137 4.75 -1.79 -23.42
N ARG A 138 5.49 -2.17 -24.47
CA ARG A 138 6.47 -1.29 -25.14
C ARG A 138 5.79 -0.11 -25.82
N ALA A 139 4.68 -0.34 -26.53
CA ALA A 139 3.91 0.72 -27.17
C ALA A 139 3.35 1.74 -26.17
N GLU A 140 3.03 1.30 -24.95
CA GLU A 140 2.63 2.16 -23.83
C GLU A 140 3.81 2.84 -23.11
N GLY A 141 5.06 2.60 -23.55
CA GLY A 141 6.28 3.16 -22.95
C GLY A 141 6.66 2.53 -21.61
N MET A 142 6.13 1.36 -21.28
CA MET A 142 6.37 0.64 -20.02
C MET A 142 7.51 -0.38 -20.14
N GLU A 143 8.70 0.07 -20.51
CA GLU A 143 9.85 -0.79 -20.82
C GLU A 143 10.22 -1.79 -19.71
N ALA A 144 10.25 -1.35 -18.46
CA ALA A 144 10.59 -2.24 -17.34
C ALA A 144 9.58 -3.38 -17.16
N ALA A 145 8.29 -3.12 -17.42
CA ALA A 145 7.25 -4.13 -17.36
C ALA A 145 7.29 -5.06 -18.57
N ALA A 146 7.60 -4.52 -19.75
CA ALA A 146 7.79 -5.31 -20.97
C ALA A 146 8.94 -6.31 -20.80
N GLU A 147 10.07 -5.89 -20.23
CA GLU A 147 11.23 -6.76 -19.99
C GLU A 147 10.92 -7.86 -18.97
N GLU A 148 10.25 -7.53 -17.87
CA GLU A 148 9.79 -8.51 -16.86
C GLU A 148 8.89 -9.58 -17.51
N HIS A 149 7.94 -9.15 -18.34
CA HIS A 149 7.04 -10.04 -19.04
C HIS A 149 7.76 -10.89 -20.10
N LEU A 150 8.68 -10.30 -20.88
CA LEU A 150 9.48 -11.04 -21.86
C LEU A 150 10.31 -12.14 -21.19
N GLN A 151 10.91 -11.84 -20.03
CA GLN A 151 11.68 -12.83 -19.27
C GLN A 151 10.79 -13.99 -18.80
N ILE A 152 9.59 -13.71 -18.26
CA ILE A 152 8.65 -14.75 -17.84
C ILE A 152 8.16 -15.59 -19.05
N ALA A 153 7.95 -14.96 -20.20
CA ALA A 153 7.55 -15.63 -21.42
C ALA A 153 8.66 -16.58 -21.93
N LEU A 154 9.92 -16.14 -21.93
CA LEU A 154 11.07 -16.97 -22.31
C LEU A 154 11.36 -18.09 -21.30
N GLU A 155 11.08 -17.89 -20.01
CA GLU A 155 11.12 -18.98 -19.02
C GLU A 155 10.07 -20.08 -19.33
N THR A 156 8.95 -19.70 -19.94
CA THR A 156 7.83 -20.62 -20.25
C THR A 156 7.95 -21.24 -21.65
N PHE A 157 8.43 -20.47 -22.62
CA PHE A 157 8.56 -20.83 -24.05
C PHE A 157 9.97 -20.44 -24.55
N PRO A 158 11.01 -21.19 -24.15
CA PRO A 158 12.41 -20.79 -24.38
C PRO A 158 12.83 -20.79 -25.86
N ASP A 159 12.21 -21.65 -26.67
CA ASP A 159 12.59 -21.88 -28.06
C ASP A 159 11.66 -21.18 -29.07
N ASP A 160 10.73 -20.35 -28.60
CA ASP A 160 9.80 -19.65 -29.49
C ASP A 160 10.53 -18.55 -30.30
N PRO A 161 10.46 -18.60 -31.64
CA PRO A 161 11.24 -17.70 -32.49
C PRO A 161 10.81 -16.23 -32.37
N GLU A 162 9.53 -15.95 -32.09
CA GLU A 162 9.03 -14.58 -31.97
C GLU A 162 9.47 -13.94 -30.65
N LEU A 163 9.39 -14.69 -29.54
CA LEU A 163 9.91 -14.22 -28.25
C LEU A 163 11.43 -14.01 -28.28
N LEU A 164 12.18 -14.89 -28.96
CA LEU A 164 13.62 -14.71 -29.17
C LEU A 164 13.94 -13.49 -30.04
N ALA A 165 13.09 -13.17 -31.03
CA ALA A 165 13.23 -11.97 -31.85
C ALA A 165 13.02 -10.69 -31.02
N LEU A 166 12.01 -10.68 -30.13
CA LEU A 166 11.73 -9.54 -29.23
C LEU A 166 12.87 -9.22 -28.27
N ARG A 167 13.68 -10.24 -27.89
CA ARG A 167 14.89 -10.09 -27.08
C ARG A 167 16.02 -9.38 -27.82
N ARG A 168 16.09 -9.52 -29.15
CA ARG A 168 17.11 -8.88 -29.99
C ARG A 168 16.77 -7.46 -30.39
N THR A 169 15.54 -7.02 -30.14
CA THR A 169 15.05 -5.66 -30.44
C THR A 169 15.23 -4.67 -29.28
N VAL A 170 15.86 -5.12 -28.19
CA VAL A 170 16.33 -4.29 -27.06
C VAL A 170 17.73 -3.77 -27.38
#